data_AF-A0A669P6C7-F1
#
_entry.id   AF-A0A669P6C7-F1
#
_cell.length_a   1.000
_cell.length_b   1.000
_cell.length_c   1.000
_cell.angle_alpha   90.00
_cell.angle_beta   90.00
_cell.angle_gamma   90.00
#
_symmetry.space_group_name_H-M   'P 1'
#
loop_
_entity.id
_entity.type
_entity.pdbx_description
1 polymer ?
#
loop_
_entity_poly.entity_id
_entity_poly.type
_entity_poly.pdbx_seq_one_letter_code
_entity_poly.pdbx_strand_id
1 'polypeptide(L)'
;KQISEGQPIYLAVKGVVFDVTSGKEFYGKGAPYNALVGKDSTRGVAKMSLDPADLTHDITGLTEEELKSLDDIFNNVYKAKYPIVGYTSRRILNEDGSPNLDFKPEDQPHFNIRDEF
;
A
#
# COMPACT_ATOMS: atom_id res chain seq x y z
N LYS A 1 2.21 -9.33 13.95
CA LYS A 1 1.88 -10.54 13.17
C LYS A 1 3.19 -11.04 12.56
N GLN A 2 3.60 -12.29 12.80
CA GLN A 2 4.86 -12.81 12.25
C GLN A 2 4.63 -13.26 10.79
N ILE A 3 5.49 -12.84 9.85
CA ILE A 3 5.51 -13.36 8.47
C ILE A 3 6.39 -14.60 8.46
N SER A 4 5.86 -15.74 8.01
CA SER A 4 6.62 -16.99 7.83
C SER A 4 7.28 -17.03 6.45
N GLU A 5 8.42 -17.72 6.32
CA GLU A 5 9.09 -17.90 5.03
C GLU A 5 8.15 -18.53 4.00
N GLY A 6 8.14 -17.98 2.78
CA GLY A 6 7.33 -18.47 1.66
C GLY A 6 5.90 -17.90 1.59
N GLN A 7 5.45 -17.08 2.54
CA GLN A 7 4.15 -16.41 2.42
C GLN A 7 4.23 -15.13 1.59
N PRO A 8 3.15 -14.78 0.85
CA PRO A 8 3.06 -13.50 0.17
C PRO A 8 3.21 -12.32 1.14
N ILE A 9 3.84 -11.25 0.66
CA ILE A 9 4.08 -10.02 1.41
C ILE A 9 3.26 -8.92 0.77
N TYR A 10 2.31 -8.38 1.51
CA TYR A 10 1.43 -7.31 1.05
C TYR A 10 1.66 -6.02 1.82
N LEU A 11 1.51 -4.87 1.16
CA LEU A 11 1.38 -3.57 1.81
C LEU A 11 0.37 -2.72 1.06
N ALA A 12 -0.29 -1.80 1.76
CA ALA A 12 -1.19 -0.84 1.13
C ALA A 12 -0.63 0.58 1.16
N VAL A 13 -0.82 1.30 0.04
CA VAL A 13 -0.50 2.72 -0.13
C VAL A 13 -1.67 3.38 -0.86
N LYS A 14 -2.16 4.50 -0.37
CA LYS A 14 -3.39 5.18 -0.82
C LYS A 14 -4.60 4.23 -0.88
N GLY A 15 -4.64 3.25 0.03
CA GLY A 15 -5.67 2.21 0.09
C GLY A 15 -5.59 1.15 -1.02
N VAL A 16 -4.55 1.15 -1.86
CA VAL A 16 -4.28 0.15 -2.90
C VAL A 16 -3.32 -0.90 -2.36
N VAL A 17 -3.66 -2.18 -2.50
CA VAL A 17 -2.86 -3.30 -1.99
C VAL A 17 -1.91 -3.78 -3.08
N PHE A 18 -0.61 -3.72 -2.79
CA PHE A 18 0.45 -4.22 -3.64
C PHE A 18 0.99 -5.54 -3.11
N ASP A 19 1.27 -6.47 -4.02
CA ASP A 19 2.09 -7.65 -3.73
C ASP A 19 3.57 -7.30 -3.89
N VAL A 20 4.26 -7.17 -2.76
CA VAL A 20 5.67 -6.83 -2.68
C VAL A 20 6.56 -8.03 -2.41
N THR A 21 6.05 -9.26 -2.63
CA THR A 21 6.78 -10.50 -2.42
C THR A 21 8.08 -10.56 -3.23
N SER A 22 8.09 -9.98 -4.44
CA SER A 22 9.29 -9.89 -5.28
C SER A 22 10.41 -9.03 -4.68
N GLY A 23 10.09 -8.13 -3.74
CA GLY A 23 11.05 -7.28 -3.01
C GLY A 23 11.31 -7.78 -1.58
N LYS A 24 11.30 -9.09 -1.34
CA LYS A 24 11.48 -9.69 0.00
C LYS A 24 12.75 -9.25 0.73
N GLU A 25 13.79 -8.84 0.02
CA GLU A 25 15.02 -8.27 0.58
C GLU A 25 14.80 -6.91 1.26
N PHE A 26 13.70 -6.22 0.93
CA PHE A 26 13.28 -4.96 1.54
C PHE A 26 12.14 -5.14 2.53
N TYR A 27 11.18 -6.01 2.23
CA TYR A 27 9.92 -6.13 2.98
C TYR A 27 9.80 -7.39 3.83
N GLY A 28 10.66 -8.39 3.59
CA GLY A 28 10.69 -9.66 4.31
C GLY A 28 11.05 -9.50 5.78
N LYS A 29 10.91 -10.57 6.55
CA LYS A 29 11.22 -10.56 7.99
C LYS A 29 12.67 -10.10 8.23
N GLY A 30 12.84 -9.08 9.07
CA GLY A 30 14.16 -8.50 9.38
C GLY A 30 14.73 -7.56 8.30
N ALA A 31 14.02 -7.38 7.18
CA ALA A 31 14.42 -6.44 6.14
C ALA A 31 14.09 -4.99 6.53
N PRO A 32 14.76 -3.99 5.93
CA PRO A 32 14.67 -2.59 6.35
C PRO A 32 13.26 -2.00 6.36
N TYR A 33 12.39 -2.43 5.43
CA TYR A 33 11.03 -1.92 5.26
C TYR A 33 9.95 -2.90 5.73
N ASN A 34 10.34 -3.91 6.53
CA ASN A 34 9.39 -4.87 7.08
C ASN A 34 8.27 -4.22 7.91
N ALA A 35 8.51 -3.06 8.52
CA ALA A 35 7.50 -2.37 9.31
C ALA A 35 6.28 -1.88 8.48
N LEU A 36 6.45 -1.67 7.17
CA LEU A 36 5.41 -1.15 6.28
C LEU A 36 4.34 -2.18 5.91
N VAL A 37 4.63 -3.47 6.05
CA VAL A 37 3.82 -4.56 5.48
C VAL A 37 2.60 -4.92 6.36
N GLY A 38 1.60 -5.53 5.74
CA GLY A 38 0.40 -6.05 6.39
C GLY A 38 -0.59 -4.98 6.85
N LYS A 39 -0.44 -3.75 6.37
CA LYS A 39 -1.28 -2.59 6.70
C LYS A 39 -1.23 -1.55 5.59
N ASP A 40 -2.07 -0.53 5.73
CA ASP A 40 -2.00 0.68 4.93
C ASP A 40 -1.00 1.65 5.58
N SER A 41 0.15 1.82 4.93
CA SER A 41 1.29 2.62 5.38
C SER A 41 1.44 3.90 4.57
N THR A 42 0.33 4.43 4.05
CA THR A 42 0.29 5.66 3.24
C THR A 42 1.09 6.81 3.86
N ARG A 43 0.88 7.08 5.15
CA ARG A 43 1.57 8.17 5.86
C ARG A 43 3.06 7.90 5.99
N GLY A 44 3.44 6.69 6.37
CA GLY A 44 4.84 6.27 6.46
C GLY A 44 5.57 6.42 5.13
N VAL A 45 4.92 6.09 4.01
CA VAL A 45 5.45 6.32 2.67
C VAL A 45 5.60 7.81 2.37
N ALA A 46 4.56 8.61 2.63
CA ALA A 46 4.58 10.06 2.39
C ALA A 46 5.71 10.77 3.14
N LYS A 47 5.98 10.33 4.37
CA LYS A 47 6.99 10.91 5.27
C LYS A 47 8.36 10.24 5.18
N MET A 48 8.50 9.19 4.36
CA MET A 48 9.67 8.30 4.37
C MET A 48 10.02 7.80 5.79
N SER A 49 9.01 7.48 6.58
CA SER A 49 9.10 7.17 8.00
C SER A 49 8.74 5.72 8.30
N LEU A 50 9.52 5.11 9.19
CA LEU A 50 9.24 3.80 9.80
C LEU A 50 8.81 3.93 11.27
N ASP A 51 8.58 5.15 11.75
CA ASP A 51 8.05 5.37 13.10
C ASP A 51 6.67 4.72 13.21
N PRO A 52 6.42 3.87 14.23
CA PRO A 52 5.11 3.25 14.45
C PRO A 52 3.91 4.21 14.40
N ALA A 53 4.07 5.47 14.81
CA ALA A 53 3.01 6.47 14.76
C ALA A 53 2.65 6.90 13.32
N ASP A 54 3.60 6.81 12.39
CA ASP A 54 3.39 7.13 10.98
C ASP A 54 2.93 5.90 10.16
N LEU A 55 2.93 4.68 10.72
CA LEU A 55 2.52 3.45 10.05
C LEU A 55 0.99 3.30 10.00
N THR A 56 0.37 4.30 9.40
CA THR A 56 -1.07 4.46 9.27
C THR A 56 -1.44 4.97 7.88
N HIS A 57 -2.73 4.90 7.61
CA HIS A 57 -3.34 5.36 6.39
C HIS A 57 -3.69 6.85 6.39
N ASP A 58 -3.63 7.48 7.57
CA ASP A 58 -4.12 8.83 7.80
C ASP A 58 -3.16 9.89 7.22
N ILE A 59 -3.66 10.67 6.27
CA ILE A 59 -2.92 11.75 5.62
C ILE A 59 -3.17 13.12 6.26
N THR A 60 -3.93 13.17 7.35
CA THR A 60 -4.23 14.41 8.07
C THR A 60 -2.92 15.07 8.53
N GLY A 61 -2.81 16.36 8.27
CA GLY A 61 -1.65 17.16 8.65
C GLY A 61 -0.36 16.85 7.87
N LEU A 62 -0.43 16.09 6.78
CA LEU A 62 0.68 16.02 5.83
C LEU A 62 0.81 17.35 5.08
N THR A 63 2.06 17.74 4.86
CA THR A 63 2.44 18.90 4.05
C THR A 63 2.23 18.61 2.57
N GLU A 64 2.17 19.67 1.75
CA GLU A 64 2.09 19.53 0.29
C GLU A 64 3.30 18.76 -0.29
N GLU A 65 4.49 18.92 0.30
CA GLU A 65 5.69 18.21 -0.11
C GLU A 65 5.59 16.70 0.20
N GLU A 66 5.10 16.33 1.38
CA GLU A 66 4.86 14.92 1.75
C GLU A 66 3.79 14.28 0.87
N LEU A 67 2.72 15.02 0.53
CA LEU A 67 1.69 14.55 -0.40
C LEU A 67 2.23 14.36 -1.82
N LYS A 68 3.07 15.27 -2.29
CA LYS A 68 3.76 15.13 -3.58
C LYS A 68 4.70 13.92 -3.57
N SER A 69 5.48 13.76 -2.50
CA SER A 69 6.37 12.62 -2.32
C SER A 69 5.60 11.29 -2.36
N LEU A 70 4.45 11.25 -1.67
CA LEU A 70 3.54 10.11 -1.72
C LEU A 70 3.10 9.78 -3.14
N ASP A 71 2.66 10.78 -3.92
CA ASP A 71 2.22 10.58 -5.29
C ASP A 71 3.34 10.11 -6.22
N ASP A 72 4.55 10.67 -6.06
CA ASP A 72 5.72 10.27 -6.83
C ASP A 72 6.13 8.82 -6.52
N ILE A 73 6.20 8.44 -5.24
CA ILE A 73 6.54 7.08 -4.82
C ILE A 73 5.44 6.10 -5.27
N PHE A 74 4.17 6.46 -5.09
CA PHE A 74 3.04 5.63 -5.49
C PHE A 74 3.07 5.30 -6.99
N ASN A 75 3.27 6.31 -7.84
CA ASN A 75 3.24 6.13 -9.30
C ASN A 75 4.53 5.53 -9.86
N ASN A 76 5.69 6.01 -9.40
CA ASN A 76 6.97 5.68 -10.02
C ASN A 76 7.69 4.49 -9.36
N VAL A 77 7.29 4.11 -8.14
CA VAL A 77 7.86 2.95 -7.44
C VAL A 77 6.83 1.84 -7.35
N TYR A 78 5.73 2.04 -6.62
CA TYR A 78 4.84 0.92 -6.31
C TYR A 78 4.08 0.43 -7.54
N LYS A 79 3.38 1.31 -8.26
CA LYS A 79 2.66 0.97 -9.49
C LYS A 79 3.58 0.43 -10.60
N ALA A 80 4.83 0.88 -10.65
CA ALA A 80 5.77 0.45 -11.68
C ALA A 80 6.39 -0.93 -11.38
N LYS A 81 6.57 -1.29 -10.10
CA LYS A 81 7.34 -2.47 -9.69
C LYS A 81 6.49 -3.64 -9.20
N TYR A 82 5.32 -3.37 -8.65
CA TYR A 82 4.54 -4.37 -7.93
C TYR A 82 3.12 -4.48 -8.48
N PRO A 83 2.58 -5.70 -8.62
CA PRO A 83 1.21 -5.88 -9.06
C PRO A 83 0.24 -5.41 -7.97
N ILE A 84 -0.86 -4.80 -8.43
CA ILE A 84 -2.01 -4.47 -7.60
C ILE A 84 -2.85 -5.73 -7.45
N VAL A 85 -3.12 -6.13 -6.21
CA VAL A 85 -3.86 -7.36 -5.86
C VAL A 85 -5.16 -7.09 -5.09
N GLY A 86 -5.48 -5.83 -4.84
CA GLY A 86 -6.76 -5.45 -4.26
C GLY A 86 -6.78 -4.04 -3.69
N TYR A 87 -7.80 -3.77 -2.88
CA TYR A 87 -8.00 -2.50 -2.21
C TYR A 87 -8.40 -2.74 -0.76
N THR A 88 -8.04 -1.79 0.11
CA THR A 88 -8.44 -1.81 1.52
C THR A 88 -9.94 -1.55 1.65
N SER A 89 -10.60 -2.10 2.68
CA SER A 89 -12.04 -1.89 2.92
C SER A 89 -12.42 -0.42 2.99
N ARG A 90 -11.60 0.41 3.66
CA ARG A 90 -11.76 1.87 3.74
C ARG A 90 -11.70 2.61 2.39
N ARG A 91 -11.15 1.97 1.35
CA ARG A 91 -11.09 2.55 0.00
C ARG A 91 -12.39 2.30 -0.75
N ILE A 92 -13.00 1.14 -0.54
CA ILE A 92 -14.16 0.65 -1.30
C ILE A 92 -15.49 0.77 -0.54
N LEU A 93 -15.46 1.01 0.77
CA LEU A 93 -16.63 1.18 1.63
C LEU A 93 -16.60 2.55 2.32
N ASN A 94 -17.79 3.10 2.55
CA ASN A 94 -18.04 4.19 3.48
C ASN A 94 -17.96 3.68 4.94
N GLU A 95 -18.01 4.60 5.90
CA GLU A 95 -17.98 4.25 7.33
C GLU A 95 -19.15 3.37 7.77
N ASP A 96 -20.31 3.50 7.12
CA ASP A 96 -21.50 2.68 7.36
C ASP A 96 -21.45 1.30 6.69
N GLY A 97 -20.35 0.99 5.98
CA GLY A 97 -20.17 -0.27 5.25
C GLY A 97 -20.84 -0.32 3.89
N SER A 98 -21.52 0.75 3.44
CA SER A 98 -22.05 0.84 2.07
C SER A 98 -20.91 1.04 1.06
N PRO A 99 -21.09 0.66 -0.22
CA PRO A 99 -20.08 0.89 -1.25
C PRO A 99 -19.76 2.39 -1.42
N ASN A 100 -18.46 2.71 -1.49
CA ASN A 100 -17.99 4.04 -1.84
C ASN A 100 -18.20 4.28 -3.34
N LEU A 101 -19.18 5.10 -3.72
CA LEU A 101 -19.51 5.39 -5.12
C LEU A 101 -18.45 6.27 -5.82
N ASP A 102 -17.60 6.96 -5.06
CA ASP A 102 -16.46 7.72 -5.59
C ASP A 102 -15.25 6.81 -5.87
N PHE A 103 -15.32 5.55 -5.47
CA PHE A 103 -14.30 4.56 -5.83
C PHE A 103 -14.44 4.18 -7.30
N LYS A 104 -13.50 4.67 -8.12
CA LYS A 104 -13.37 4.34 -9.54
C LYS A 104 -12.15 3.45 -9.76
N PRO A 105 -12.31 2.11 -9.77
CA PRO A 105 -11.20 1.20 -10.04
C PRO A 105 -10.62 1.41 -11.45
N GLU A 106 -11.42 1.89 -12.39
CA GLU A 106 -11.01 2.25 -13.76
C GLU A 106 -10.02 3.42 -13.83
N ASP A 107 -9.98 4.29 -12.82
CA ASP A 107 -8.99 5.38 -12.73
C ASP A 107 -7.64 4.87 -12.19
N GLN A 108 -7.54 3.57 -11.88
CA GLN A 108 -6.33 2.93 -11.37
C GLN A 108 -5.78 1.89 -12.37
N PRO A 109 -4.46 1.64 -12.37
CA PRO A 109 -3.84 0.75 -13.35
C PRO A 109 -4.48 -0.63 -13.33
N HIS A 110 -4.58 -1.23 -14.50
CA HIS A 110 -5.14 -2.57 -14.69
C HIS A 110 -4.57 -3.58 -13.70
N PHE A 111 -5.47 -4.34 -13.07
CA PHE A 111 -5.13 -5.59 -12.41
C PHE A 111 -4.46 -6.51 -13.41
N ASN A 112 -3.16 -6.75 -13.24
CA ASN A 112 -2.55 -7.94 -13.83
C ASN A 112 -2.89 -9.10 -12.91
N ILE A 113 -4.07 -9.68 -13.13
CA ILE A 113 -4.34 -11.04 -12.66
C ILE A 113 -3.31 -11.91 -13.39
N ARG A 114 -2.31 -12.40 -12.67
CA ARG A 114 -1.53 -13.52 -13.17
C ARG A 114 -2.51 -14.68 -13.19
N ASP A 115 -2.97 -15.04 -14.39
CA ASP A 115 -3.69 -16.28 -14.63
C ASP A 115 -2.73 -17.44 -14.30
N GLU A 116 -2.72 -17.86 -13.04
CA GLU A 116 -2.15 -19.14 -12.62
C GLU A 116 -3.30 -20.07 -12.24
N PHE A 117 -3.92 -20.65 -13.27
CA PHE A 117 -4.68 -21.90 -13.23
C PHE A 117 -4.27 -22.78 -14.41
#